data_AF-A0A1B6HEA6-F1
#
_entry.id   AF-A0A1B6HEA6-F1
#
_cell.length_a   1.000
_cell.length_b   1.000
_cell.length_c   1.000
_cell.angle_alpha   90.00
_cell.angle_beta   90.00
_cell.angle_gamma   90.00
#
_symmetry.space_group_name_H-M   'P 1'
#
loop_
_entity.id
_entity.type
_entity.pdbx_description
1 polymer ?
#
loop_
_entity_poly.entity_id
_entity_poly.type
_entity_poly.pdbx_seq_one_letter_code
_entity_poly.pdbx_strand_id
1 'polypeptide(L)'
;NTKYEKITRKWFRLMGKPQEIMKIIVMLCQKPPEQTQITAYRIIQCLALQEWGLHYIRGRKGLLDMLLSVSQAESRVIRESKNSVLEVLLESPTASKILKPQNLESIQSYISKCREIS
;
A
#
# COMPACT_ATOMS: atom_id res chain seq x y z
N ASN A 1 -15.79 -1.06 -13.52
CA ASN A 1 -16.79 -0.01 -13.87
C ASN A 1 -16.04 1.27 -14.23
N THR A 2 -15.76 1.49 -15.51
CA THR A 2 -14.74 2.46 -16.02
C THR A 2 -15.07 3.93 -15.74
N LYS A 3 -16.34 4.27 -15.48
CA LYS A 3 -16.76 5.65 -15.15
C LYS A 3 -16.25 6.07 -13.76
N TYR A 4 -16.38 5.20 -12.76
CA TYR A 4 -15.98 5.51 -11.39
C TYR A 4 -14.46 5.64 -11.27
N GLU A 5 -13.69 4.78 -11.96
CA GLU A 5 -12.23 4.89 -11.98
C GLU A 5 -11.74 6.21 -12.57
N LYS A 6 -12.38 6.70 -13.64
CA LYS A 6 -12.03 8.00 -14.22
C LYS A 6 -12.29 9.15 -13.24
N ILE A 7 -13.41 9.08 -12.50
CA ILE A 7 -13.77 10.10 -11.51
C ILE A 7 -12.83 10.07 -10.30
N THR A 8 -12.60 8.90 -9.70
CA THR A 8 -11.73 8.77 -8.52
C THR A 8 -10.29 9.16 -8.86
N ARG A 9 -9.78 8.78 -10.03
CA ARG A 9 -8.47 9.21 -10.52
C ARG A 9 -8.41 10.71 -10.78
N LYS A 10 -9.47 11.32 -11.30
CA LYS A 10 -9.55 12.78 -11.51
C LYS A 10 -9.50 13.50 -10.17
N TRP A 11 -10.31 13.10 -9.20
CA TRP A 11 -10.30 13.69 -7.86
C TRP A 11 -8.94 13.56 -7.17
N PHE A 12 -8.31 12.39 -7.26
CA PHE A 12 -6.96 12.21 -6.73
C PHE A 12 -5.95 13.19 -7.33
N ARG A 13 -6.02 13.44 -8.65
CA ARG A 13 -5.15 14.41 -9.34
C ARG A 13 -5.46 15.87 -9.01
N LEU A 14 -6.67 16.18 -8.54
CA LEU A 14 -7.00 17.54 -8.06
C LEU A 14 -6.30 17.86 -6.73
N MET A 15 -5.94 16.84 -5.94
CA MET A 15 -5.17 17.03 -4.71
C MET A 15 -3.69 17.37 -4.97
N GLY A 16 -3.20 17.21 -6.21
CA GLY A 16 -1.83 17.54 -6.59
C GLY A 16 -1.20 16.51 -7.53
N LYS A 17 0.12 16.64 -7.73
CA LYS A 17 0.89 15.72 -8.56
C LYS A 17 0.95 14.34 -7.89
N PRO A 18 0.60 13.24 -8.58
CA PRO A 18 0.59 11.90 -7.99
C PRO A 18 1.89 11.51 -7.28
N GLN A 19 3.05 11.87 -7.82
CA GLN A 19 4.34 11.57 -7.23
C GLN A 19 4.54 12.25 -5.87
N GLU A 20 4.12 13.51 -5.76
CA GLU A 20 4.19 14.27 -4.51
C GLU A 20 3.18 13.75 -3.48
N ILE A 21 1.96 13.42 -3.91
CA ILE A 21 0.95 12.81 -3.03
C ILE A 21 1.49 11.49 -2.46
N MET A 22 2.03 10.60 -3.31
CA MET A 22 2.62 9.33 -2.85
C MET A 22 3.82 9.54 -1.92
N LYS A 23 4.65 10.56 -2.17
CA LYS A 23 5.77 10.91 -1.30
C LYS A 23 5.29 11.33 0.09
N ILE A 24 4.24 12.16 0.16
CA ILE A 24 3.62 12.59 1.42
C ILE A 24 3.02 11.38 2.15
N ILE A 25 2.24 10.54 1.47
CA ILE A 25 1.64 9.34 2.08
C ILE A 25 2.71 8.43 2.68
N VAL A 26 3.78 8.13 1.93
CA VAL A 26 4.90 7.30 2.43
C VAL A 26 5.60 7.95 3.63
N MET A 27 5.79 9.27 3.60
CA MET A 27 6.35 9.99 4.74
C MET A 27 5.43 9.84 5.97
N LEU A 28 4.11 9.97 5.81
CA LEU A 28 3.14 9.84 6.90
C LEU A 28 3.11 8.44 7.50
N CYS A 29 3.36 7.38 6.71
CA CYS A 29 3.53 6.01 7.22
C CYS A 29 4.66 5.87 8.24
N GLN A 30 5.63 6.78 8.25
CA GLN A 30 6.85 6.71 9.06
C GLN A 30 6.89 7.77 10.17
N LYS A 31 5.89 8.66 10.25
CA LYS A 31 5.89 9.77 11.20
C LYS A 31 4.87 9.52 12.32
N PRO A 32 5.22 9.81 13.59
CA PRO A 32 4.25 9.80 14.68
C PRO A 32 3.21 10.91 14.48
N PRO A 33 2.03 10.81 15.12
CA PRO A 33 1.58 9.72 16.00
C PRO A 33 1.17 8.45 15.23
N GLU A 34 1.02 7.32 15.94
CA GLU A 34 0.59 6.03 15.37
C GLU A 34 -0.69 6.17 14.50
N GLN A 35 -1.65 6.97 14.94
CA GLN A 35 -2.89 7.23 14.21
C GLN A 35 -2.65 7.79 12.80
N THR A 36 -1.62 8.62 12.62
CA THR A 36 -1.23 9.16 11.32
C THR A 36 -0.69 8.05 10.42
N GLN A 37 0.10 7.14 10.97
CA GLN A 37 0.67 6.01 10.22
C GLN A 37 -0.44 5.06 9.76
N ILE A 38 -1.33 4.68 10.67
CA ILE A 38 -2.50 3.82 10.38
C ILE A 38 -3.33 4.45 9.26
N THR A 39 -3.62 5.75 9.36
CA THR A 39 -4.39 6.48 8.34
C THR A 39 -3.67 6.47 7.00
N ALA A 40 -2.35 6.68 6.98
CA ALA A 40 -1.55 6.63 5.76
C ALA A 40 -1.57 5.23 5.11
N TYR A 41 -1.46 4.15 5.90
CA TYR A 41 -1.59 2.78 5.39
C TYR A 41 -2.99 2.50 4.82
N ARG A 42 -4.05 3.00 5.46
CA ARG A 42 -5.42 2.92 4.93
C ARG A 42 -5.57 3.67 3.60
N ILE A 43 -4.91 4.81 3.42
CA ILE A 43 -4.90 5.51 2.13
C ILE A 43 -4.20 4.65 1.07
N ILE A 44 -3.07 4.01 1.40
CA ILE A 44 -2.38 3.09 0.47
C ILE A 44 -3.29 1.90 0.13
N GLN A 45 -4.00 1.34 1.10
CA GLN A 45 -4.96 0.26 0.87
C GLN A 45 -6.07 0.70 -0.09
N CYS A 46 -6.66 1.88 0.11
CA CYS A 46 -7.65 2.46 -0.79
C CYS A 46 -7.10 2.64 -2.21
N LEU A 47 -5.83 3.03 -2.36
CA LEU A 47 -5.17 3.12 -3.66
C LEU A 47 -4.94 1.75 -4.28
N ALA A 48 -4.61 0.73 -3.48
CA ALA A 48 -4.40 -0.65 -3.94
C ALA A 48 -5.70 -1.28 -4.48
N LEU A 49 -6.86 -0.88 -3.96
CA LEU A 49 -8.18 -1.28 -4.48
C LEU A 49 -8.52 -0.66 -5.84
N GLN A 50 -7.77 0.33 -6.31
CA GLN A 50 -8.02 0.99 -7.59
C GLN A 50 -6.98 0.56 -8.62
N GLU A 51 -7.40 0.14 -9.83
CA GLU A 51 -6.45 -0.28 -10.88
C GLU A 51 -5.44 0.82 -11.23
N TRP A 52 -5.92 2.07 -11.28
CA TRP A 52 -5.05 3.22 -11.53
C TRP A 52 -4.11 3.52 -10.35
N GLY A 53 -4.48 3.16 -9.13
CA GLY A 53 -3.68 3.38 -7.92
C GLY A 53 -2.50 2.42 -7.83
N LEU A 54 -2.68 1.18 -8.31
CA LEU A 54 -1.60 0.18 -8.42
C LEU A 54 -0.40 0.68 -9.23
N HIS A 55 -0.62 1.48 -10.27
CA HIS A 55 0.47 2.09 -11.04
C HIS A 55 1.31 3.07 -10.21
N TYR A 56 0.68 3.81 -9.29
CA TYR A 56 1.39 4.72 -8.38
C TYR A 56 2.11 3.96 -7.26
N ILE A 57 1.53 2.87 -6.78
CA ILE A 57 2.18 1.97 -5.82
C ILE A 57 3.45 1.36 -6.44
N ARG A 58 3.34 0.77 -7.63
CA ARG A 58 4.49 0.24 -8.39
C ARG A 58 5.55 1.31 -8.67
N GLY A 59 5.10 2.52 -9.03
CA GLY A 59 5.99 3.63 -9.38
C GLY A 59 6.77 4.22 -8.21
N ARG A 60 6.38 3.92 -6.95
CA ARG A 60 7.05 4.45 -5.77
C ARG A 60 8.16 3.52 -5.28
N LYS A 61 9.41 3.88 -5.62
CA LYS A 61 10.62 3.18 -5.14
C LYS A 61 10.62 3.08 -3.60
N GLY A 62 10.89 1.89 -3.07
CA GLY A 62 10.98 1.61 -1.64
C GLY A 62 9.64 1.43 -0.92
N LEU A 63 8.49 1.63 -1.59
CA LEU A 63 7.18 1.45 -0.93
C LEU A 63 6.92 -0.02 -0.57
N LEU A 64 7.17 -0.95 -1.51
CA LEU A 64 7.01 -2.38 -1.22
C LEU A 64 7.99 -2.84 -0.14
N ASP A 65 9.24 -2.40 -0.19
CA ASP A 65 10.25 -2.72 0.82
C ASP A 65 9.82 -2.21 2.22
N MET A 66 9.19 -1.04 2.28
CA MET A 66 8.62 -0.49 3.52
C MET A 66 7.42 -1.30 4.03
N LEU A 67 6.55 -1.78 3.14
CA LEU A 67 5.41 -2.62 3.50
C LEU A 67 5.84 -4.00 3.98
N LEU A 68 6.92 -4.54 3.40
CA LEU A 68 7.48 -5.86 3.71
C LEU A 68 8.53 -5.84 4.84
N SER A 69 8.85 -4.67 5.39
CA SER A 69 9.79 -4.58 6.50
C SER A 69 9.12 -5.01 7.80
N VAL A 70 9.83 -5.79 8.62
CA VAL A 70 9.40 -6.10 9.99
C VAL A 70 10.26 -5.24 10.93
N SER A 71 9.62 -4.38 11.73
CA SER A 71 10.30 -3.68 12.83
C SER A 71 9.79 -4.22 14.16
N GLN A 72 10.71 -4.61 15.06
CA GLN A 72 10.36 -5.08 16.40
C GLN A 72 9.73 -3.97 17.27
N ALA A 73 9.96 -2.70 16.93
CA ALA A 73 9.35 -1.54 17.59
C ALA A 73 7.97 -1.17 17.01
N GLU A 74 7.51 -1.87 15.95
CA GLU A 74 6.23 -1.60 15.31
C GLU A 74 5.08 -2.19 16.14
N SER A 75 4.08 -1.37 16.43
CA SER A 75 2.89 -1.83 17.14
C SER A 75 2.10 -2.84 16.31
N ARG A 76 1.32 -3.67 17.00
CA ARG A 76 0.45 -4.65 16.36
C ARG A 76 -0.51 -4.01 15.35
N VAL A 77 -1.06 -2.85 15.67
CA VAL A 77 -2.05 -2.15 14.81
C VAL A 77 -1.40 -1.63 13.52
N ILE A 78 -0.17 -1.13 13.58
CA ILE A 78 0.57 -0.73 12.38
C ILE A 78 0.85 -1.97 11.51
N ARG A 79 1.28 -3.08 12.12
CA ARG A 79 1.54 -4.34 11.42
C ARG A 79 0.28 -4.87 10.71
N GLU A 80 -0.85 -4.89 11.40
CA GLU A 80 -2.16 -5.26 10.83
C GLU A 80 -2.54 -4.32 9.67
N SER A 81 -2.29 -3.02 9.80
CA SER A 81 -2.54 -2.05 8.73
C SER A 81 -1.68 -2.30 7.48
N LYS A 82 -0.41 -2.66 7.65
CA LYS A 82 0.49 -3.07 6.56
C LYS A 82 0.02 -4.37 5.91
N ASN A 83 -0.30 -5.38 6.72
CA ASN A 83 -0.84 -6.65 6.24
C ASN A 83 -2.10 -6.44 5.40
N SER A 84 -3.00 -5.56 5.82
CA SER A 84 -4.22 -5.27 5.08
C SER A 84 -3.96 -4.65 3.70
N VAL A 85 -2.92 -3.81 3.56
CA VAL A 85 -2.47 -3.32 2.24
C VAL A 85 -1.96 -4.49 1.38
N LEU A 86 -1.13 -5.35 1.98
CA LEU A 86 -0.49 -6.47 1.31
C LEU A 86 -1.49 -7.53 0.84
N GLU A 87 -2.51 -7.84 1.65
CA GLU A 87 -3.60 -8.75 1.31
C GLU A 87 -4.38 -8.22 0.10
N VAL A 88 -4.75 -6.94 0.09
CA VAL A 88 -5.40 -6.31 -1.06
C VAL A 88 -4.55 -6.40 -2.33
N LEU A 89 -3.23 -6.27 -2.22
CA LEU A 89 -2.32 -6.41 -3.36
C LEU A 89 -2.25 -7.85 -3.88
N LEU A 90 -2.33 -8.88 -3.02
CA LEU A 90 -2.36 -10.28 -3.45
C LEU A 90 -3.69 -10.68 -4.08
N GLU A 91 -4.80 -10.19 -3.52
CA GLU A 91 -6.15 -10.52 -3.97
C GLU A 91 -6.52 -9.81 -5.27
N SER A 92 -5.81 -8.73 -5.62
CA SER A 92 -6.10 -7.93 -6.82
C SER A 92 -5.65 -8.64 -8.11
N PRO A 93 -6.58 -8.99 -9.03
CA PRO A 93 -6.23 -9.57 -10.33
C PRO A 93 -5.43 -8.63 -11.23
N THR A 94 -5.50 -7.32 -10.96
CA THR A 94 -4.78 -6.30 -11.71
C THR A 94 -3.38 -6.08 -11.13
N ALA A 95 -3.21 -6.28 -9.83
CA ALA A 95 -1.88 -6.23 -9.21
C ALA A 95 -0.96 -7.32 -9.74
N SER A 96 -1.47 -8.52 -10.01
CA SER A 96 -0.67 -9.62 -10.61
C SER A 96 -0.14 -9.30 -12.02
N LYS A 97 -0.80 -8.40 -12.75
CA LYS A 97 -0.37 -7.92 -14.07
C LYS A 97 0.60 -6.73 -13.98
N ILE A 98 0.51 -5.94 -12.92
CA ILE A 98 1.28 -4.70 -12.75
C ILE A 98 2.58 -4.94 -11.98
N LEU A 99 2.52 -5.70 -10.89
CA LEU A 99 3.66 -6.03 -10.05
C LEU A 99 4.47 -7.18 -10.67
N LYS A 100 5.76 -7.24 -10.34
CA LYS A 100 6.61 -8.37 -10.77
C LYS A 100 6.23 -9.63 -9.97
N PRO A 101 6.33 -10.84 -10.53
CA PRO A 101 6.05 -12.09 -9.82
C PRO A 101 6.79 -12.20 -8.48
N GLN A 102 8.08 -11.88 -8.47
CA GLN A 102 8.93 -11.83 -7.27
C GLN A 102 8.37 -10.94 -6.13
N ASN A 103 7.63 -9.87 -6.48
CA ASN A 103 7.00 -9.02 -5.47
C ASN A 103 5.83 -9.75 -4.82
N LEU A 104 5.02 -10.47 -5.60
CA LEU A 104 3.86 -11.23 -5.09
C LEU A 104 4.33 -12.38 -4.20
N GLU A 105 5.39 -13.09 -4.60
CA GLU A 105 6.02 -14.14 -3.79
C GLU A 105 6.54 -13.58 -2.45
N SER A 106 7.18 -12.40 -2.49
CA SER A 106 7.66 -11.73 -1.28
C SER A 106 6.51 -11.33 -0.35
N ILE A 107 5.40 -10.85 -0.91
CA ILE A 107 4.19 -10.52 -0.14
C ILE A 107 3.58 -11.77 0.50
N GLN A 108 3.45 -12.85 -0.28
CA GLN A 108 2.94 -14.13 0.22
C GLN A 108 3.79 -14.66 1.38
N SER A 109 5.13 -14.66 1.21
CA SER A 109 6.07 -15.09 2.24
C SER A 109 5.96 -14.24 3.51
N TYR A 110 5.83 -12.93 3.35
CA TYR A 110 5.70 -12.00 4.48
C TYR A 110 4.41 -12.24 5.28
N ILE A 111 3.27 -12.41 4.60
CA ILE A 111 1.99 -12.67 5.26
C ILE A 111 2.03 -14.00 6.02
N SER A 112 2.59 -15.06 5.43
CA SER A 112 2.75 -16.35 6.11
C SER A 112 3.58 -16.21 7.40
N LYS A 113 4.73 -15.52 7.35
CA LYS A 113 5.57 -15.27 8.53
C LYS A 113 4.84 -14.47 9.60
N CYS A 114 4.02 -13.48 9.22
CA CYS A 114 3.27 -12.69 10.19
C CYS A 114 2.21 -13.52 10.93
N ARG A 115 1.62 -14.53 10.27
CA ARG A 115 0.64 -15.44 10.88
C ARG A 115 1.27 -16.40 11.90
N GLU A 116 2.54 -16.76 11.72
CA GLU A 116 3.27 -17.63 12.65
C GLU A 116 3.68 -16.93 13.96
N ILE A 117 3.75 -15.59 13.95
CA ILE A 117 4.23 -14.77 15.08
C ILE A 117 3.04 -14.19 15.90
N SER A 118 1.81 -14.32 15.42
CA SER A 118 0.58 -13.77 16.04
C SER A 118 -0.11 -14.80 16.93
#